data_AF-A0A829MC16-F1
#
_entry.id   AF-A0A829MC16-F1
#
_cell.length_a   1.000
_cell.length_b   1.000
_cell.length_c   1.000
_cell.angle_alpha   90.00
_cell.angle_beta   90.00
_cell.angle_gamma   90.00
#
_symmetry.space_group_name_H-M   'P 1'
#
loop_
_entity.id
_entity.type
_entity.pdbx_description
1 polymer ?
#
loop_
_entity_poly.entity_id
_entity_poly.type
_entity_poly.pdbx_seq_one_letter_code
_entity_poly.pdbx_strand_id
1 'polypeptide(L)'
;MAPGGLGIPKIALEAYQNAEKMMAKAAPGCGVSWNLLAGIGRIESGHANNGATDVKGRVVQPIYGPSLDGTLPGNEVIVDHEQTRTQGAQVYVRAIGPMQFLPSTWSRYASDGDGDGKADPQNVFDASLAAARYLCSGGLNLRDRSQTMSAILRYNNSVAYAQNVLAWAAGYATGVIPLNLPPLTAADVAPERKAHLGGGESRGLGPGSVTDVAGLSPNDPLAQLPIVNPLTPDRAVIAALPGAVPPAPEAPQAPCMLFCAPPPPPAEPFNPFAPQPPAEPFNPFAPNQAPQPFNPFAPPPPPVELGPAPGPAPAPAAPRP
;
A
#
# COMPACT_ATOMS: atom_id res chain seq x y z
N MET A 1 8.95 -24.40 11.17
CA MET A 1 7.66 -23.94 10.60
C MET A 1 7.13 -22.80 11.45
N ALA A 2 7.16 -21.61 10.87
CA ALA A 2 6.56 -20.32 11.21
C ALA A 2 6.97 -19.38 10.04
N PRO A 3 6.18 -18.40 9.54
CA PRO A 3 4.92 -17.83 10.03
C PRO A 3 3.67 -18.17 9.18
N GLY A 4 2.48 -18.07 9.80
CA GLY A 4 1.14 -18.20 9.21
C GLY A 4 0.72 -19.63 8.92
N GLY A 5 -0.01 -20.28 9.84
CA GLY A 5 -0.23 -21.74 9.91
C GLY A 5 -0.75 -22.48 8.68
N LEU A 6 -1.10 -21.79 7.58
CA LEU A 6 -1.52 -22.37 6.30
C LEU A 6 -0.68 -21.90 5.08
N GLY A 7 0.54 -21.42 5.30
CA GLY A 7 1.48 -21.11 4.21
C GLY A 7 1.28 -19.74 3.56
N ILE A 8 0.84 -18.73 4.32
CA ILE A 8 0.87 -17.34 3.84
C ILE A 8 2.33 -16.83 3.91
N PRO A 9 2.89 -16.31 2.81
CA PRO A 9 4.21 -15.68 2.83
C PRO A 9 4.27 -14.51 3.82
N LYS A 10 5.42 -14.34 4.49
CA LYS A 10 5.60 -13.35 5.58
C LYS A 10 5.15 -11.94 5.20
N ILE A 11 5.62 -11.43 4.05
CA ILE A 11 5.33 -10.07 3.59
C ILE A 11 3.83 -9.90 3.26
N ALA A 12 3.21 -10.89 2.63
CA ALA A 12 1.76 -10.85 2.35
C ALA A 12 0.94 -10.86 3.65
N LEU A 13 1.32 -11.67 4.64
CA LEU A 13 0.66 -11.67 5.94
C LEU A 13 0.76 -10.31 6.65
N GLU A 14 1.95 -9.72 6.65
CA GLU A 14 2.19 -8.39 7.23
C GLU A 14 1.33 -7.33 6.57
N ALA A 15 1.19 -7.36 5.24
CA ALA A 15 0.33 -6.44 4.50
C ALA A 15 -1.16 -6.59 4.83
N TYR A 16 -1.68 -7.83 4.93
CA TYR A 16 -3.08 -8.06 5.31
C TYR A 16 -3.37 -7.56 6.74
N GLN A 17 -2.46 -7.81 7.68
CA GLN A 17 -2.58 -7.34 9.06
C GLN A 17 -2.44 -5.81 9.15
N ASN A 18 -1.55 -5.22 8.37
CA ASN A 18 -1.41 -3.77 8.29
C ASN A 18 -2.69 -3.12 7.76
N ALA A 19 -3.27 -3.64 6.69
CA ALA A 19 -4.53 -3.15 6.13
C ALA A 19 -5.69 -3.22 7.14
N GLU A 20 -5.83 -4.34 7.86
CA GLU A 20 -6.81 -4.46 8.96
C GLU A 20 -6.58 -3.40 10.04
N LYS A 21 -5.33 -3.22 10.50
CA LYS A 21 -4.97 -2.23 11.52
C LYS A 21 -5.28 -0.79 11.09
N MET A 22 -5.01 -0.45 9.83
CA MET A 22 -5.33 0.86 9.27
C MET A 22 -6.85 1.07 9.18
N MET A 23 -7.59 0.06 8.71
CA MET A 23 -9.05 0.13 8.61
C MET A 23 -9.76 0.15 9.96
N ALA A 24 -9.20 -0.50 10.98
CA ALA A 24 -9.72 -0.40 12.35
C ALA A 24 -9.72 1.04 12.88
N LYS A 25 -8.79 1.88 12.40
CA LYS A 25 -8.74 3.32 12.73
C LYS A 25 -9.62 4.15 11.81
N ALA A 26 -9.55 3.90 10.50
CA ALA A 26 -10.23 4.71 9.48
C ALA A 26 -11.75 4.46 9.43
N ALA A 27 -12.18 3.21 9.60
CA ALA A 27 -13.57 2.78 9.53
C ALA A 27 -13.86 1.67 10.56
N PRO A 28 -13.86 1.98 11.87
CA PRO A 28 -14.01 0.98 12.94
C PRO A 28 -15.29 0.15 12.84
N GLY A 29 -16.36 0.74 12.29
CA GLY A 29 -17.64 0.07 12.04
C GLY A 29 -17.58 -1.02 10.97
N CYS A 30 -16.61 -0.98 10.06
CA CYS A 30 -16.49 -1.97 9.00
C CYS A 30 -16.08 -3.34 9.51
N GLY A 31 -15.03 -3.43 10.34
CA GLY A 31 -14.59 -4.72 10.87
C GLY A 31 -14.07 -5.72 9.84
N VAL A 32 -13.48 -5.24 8.73
CA VAL A 32 -12.69 -6.10 7.83
C VAL A 32 -11.60 -6.81 8.61
N SER A 33 -11.38 -8.10 8.33
CA SER A 33 -10.33 -8.88 8.99
C SER A 33 -9.18 -9.22 8.06
N TRP A 34 -7.97 -9.37 8.60
CA TRP A 34 -6.80 -9.82 7.82
C TRP A 34 -7.03 -11.21 7.19
N ASN A 35 -7.82 -12.07 7.85
CA ASN A 35 -8.19 -13.39 7.33
C ASN A 35 -9.00 -13.30 6.04
N LEU A 36 -9.95 -12.36 5.97
CA LEU A 36 -10.74 -12.12 4.77
C LEU A 36 -9.87 -11.62 3.61
N LEU A 37 -8.96 -10.67 3.89
CA LEU A 37 -8.00 -10.16 2.91
C LEU A 37 -7.07 -11.27 2.41
N ALA A 38 -6.58 -12.13 3.31
CA ALA A 38 -5.79 -13.29 2.95
C ALA A 38 -6.57 -14.28 2.08
N GLY A 39 -7.85 -14.52 2.39
CA GLY A 39 -8.74 -15.34 1.57
C GLY A 39 -8.85 -14.83 0.13
N ILE A 40 -9.03 -13.52 -0.05
CA ILE A 40 -9.04 -12.89 -1.38
C ILE A 40 -7.68 -13.02 -2.05
N GLY A 41 -6.59 -12.61 -1.39
CA GLY A 41 -5.26 -12.67 -1.98
C GLY A 41 -4.79 -14.08 -2.34
N ARG A 42 -5.29 -15.11 -1.65
CA ARG A 42 -5.08 -16.52 -2.02
C ARG A 42 -5.71 -16.85 -3.37
N ILE A 43 -6.95 -16.43 -3.58
CA ILE A 43 -7.71 -16.72 -4.81
C ILE A 43 -7.23 -15.85 -5.98
N GLU A 44 -6.91 -14.58 -5.73
CA GLU A 44 -6.53 -13.64 -6.78
C GLU A 44 -5.14 -13.92 -7.39
N SER A 45 -4.15 -14.24 -6.55
CA SER A 45 -2.76 -14.38 -7.01
C SER A 45 -1.93 -15.42 -6.27
N GLY A 46 -2.56 -16.23 -5.40
CA GLY A 46 -1.81 -17.14 -4.54
C GLY A 46 -0.85 -16.39 -3.60
N HIS A 47 -1.30 -15.27 -3.02
CA HIS A 47 -0.49 -14.37 -2.19
C HIS A 47 0.71 -13.79 -2.94
N ALA A 48 0.47 -13.13 -4.07
CA ALA A 48 1.50 -12.54 -4.91
C ALA A 48 2.50 -13.59 -5.45
N ASN A 49 2.00 -14.63 -6.12
CA ASN A 49 2.81 -15.74 -6.63
C ASN A 49 3.65 -16.41 -5.54
N ASN A 50 3.00 -16.78 -4.44
CA ASN A 50 3.65 -17.39 -3.26
C ASN A 50 4.71 -16.48 -2.61
N GLY A 51 4.43 -15.18 -2.55
CA GLY A 51 5.27 -14.19 -1.88
C GLY A 51 6.48 -13.78 -2.70
N ALA A 52 6.37 -13.80 -4.02
CA ALA A 52 7.37 -13.26 -4.93
C ALA A 52 7.33 -11.73 -4.88
N THR A 53 7.79 -11.17 -3.76
CA THR A 53 7.88 -9.74 -3.49
C THR A 53 9.28 -9.39 -3.01
N ASP A 54 9.67 -8.13 -3.18
CA ASP A 54 10.80 -7.58 -2.44
C ASP A 54 10.43 -7.34 -0.96
N VAL A 55 11.40 -6.81 -0.20
CA VAL A 55 11.24 -6.53 1.24
C VAL A 55 10.26 -5.40 1.55
N LYS A 56 9.92 -4.57 0.55
CA LYS A 56 8.92 -3.50 0.68
C LYS A 56 7.53 -3.97 0.26
N GLY A 57 7.40 -5.19 -0.27
CA GLY A 57 6.12 -5.74 -0.72
C GLY A 57 5.80 -5.44 -2.17
N ARG A 58 6.73 -4.89 -2.97
CA ARG A 58 6.52 -4.80 -4.41
C ARG A 58 6.75 -6.16 -5.06
N VAL A 59 5.84 -6.61 -5.92
CA VAL A 59 6.00 -7.89 -6.62
C VAL A 59 7.24 -7.88 -7.52
N VAL A 60 8.02 -8.98 -7.53
CA VAL A 60 9.27 -9.04 -8.31
C VAL A 60 8.99 -9.03 -9.81
N GLN A 61 7.86 -9.61 -10.21
CA GLN A 61 7.33 -9.58 -11.58
C GLN A 61 5.93 -8.99 -11.54
N PRO A 62 5.61 -7.98 -12.39
CA PRO A 62 4.29 -7.40 -12.46
C PRO A 62 3.22 -8.48 -12.66
N ILE A 63 2.20 -8.46 -11.80
CA ILE A 63 1.08 -9.39 -11.89
C ILE A 63 -0.02 -8.71 -12.72
N TYR A 64 -0.45 -9.39 -13.77
CA TYR A 64 -1.56 -8.98 -14.61
C TYR A 64 -2.49 -10.17 -14.82
N GLY A 65 -3.78 -9.97 -14.58
CA GLY A 65 -4.81 -10.95 -14.88
C GLY A 65 -4.96 -11.24 -16.37
N PRO A 66 -5.87 -12.16 -16.73
CA PRO A 66 -6.20 -12.41 -18.12
C PRO A 66 -6.74 -11.18 -18.84
N SER A 67 -6.63 -11.19 -20.17
CA SER A 67 -7.27 -10.23 -21.05
C SER A 67 -8.79 -10.32 -20.91
N LEU A 68 -9.45 -9.16 -20.80
CA LEU A 68 -10.91 -9.04 -20.76
C LEU A 68 -11.45 -8.84 -22.18
N ASP A 69 -11.17 -9.79 -23.06
CA ASP A 69 -11.51 -9.79 -24.50
C ASP A 69 -12.63 -10.77 -24.87
N GLY A 70 -13.19 -11.46 -23.88
CA GLY A 70 -14.29 -12.42 -24.06
C GLY A 70 -13.83 -13.83 -24.46
N THR A 71 -12.52 -14.09 -24.55
CA THR A 71 -11.99 -15.43 -24.82
C THR A 71 -12.15 -16.40 -23.64
N LEU A 72 -12.25 -15.86 -22.42
CA LEU A 72 -12.56 -16.62 -21.22
C LEU A 72 -14.06 -16.54 -20.94
N PRO A 73 -14.79 -17.67 -20.94
CA PRO A 73 -16.20 -17.71 -20.55
C PRO A 73 -16.38 -17.03 -19.20
N GLY A 74 -17.39 -16.19 -19.01
CA GLY A 74 -17.64 -15.48 -17.74
C GLY A 74 -16.91 -14.15 -17.58
N ASN A 75 -15.80 -13.91 -18.28
CA ASN A 75 -15.16 -12.60 -18.25
C ASN A 75 -16.00 -11.58 -19.03
N GLU A 76 -16.21 -10.41 -18.45
CA GLU A 76 -16.73 -9.28 -19.20
C GLU A 76 -15.67 -8.76 -20.18
N VAL A 77 -16.13 -8.30 -21.35
CA VAL A 77 -15.30 -7.67 -22.37
C VAL A 77 -15.14 -6.18 -22.05
N ILE A 78 -13.94 -5.74 -21.71
CA ILE A 78 -13.66 -4.35 -21.38
C ILE A 78 -12.52 -3.84 -22.25
N VAL A 79 -12.80 -2.84 -23.07
CA VAL A 79 -11.81 -2.16 -23.89
C VAL A 79 -11.07 -1.12 -23.05
N ASP A 80 -9.74 -1.13 -23.13
CA ASP A 80 -8.90 -0.05 -22.64
C ASP A 80 -8.83 1.03 -23.72
N HIS A 81 -9.69 2.05 -23.60
CA HIS A 81 -9.78 3.10 -24.62
C HIS A 81 -8.51 3.97 -24.70
N GLU A 82 -7.75 4.13 -23.62
CA GLU A 82 -6.53 4.93 -23.62
C GLU A 82 -5.38 4.18 -24.31
N GLN A 83 -5.18 2.91 -23.95
CA GLN A 83 -4.19 2.08 -24.64
C GLN A 83 -4.58 1.81 -26.09
N THR A 84 -5.87 1.66 -26.39
CA THR A 84 -6.36 1.51 -27.76
C THR A 84 -6.01 2.73 -28.62
N ARG A 85 -6.20 3.96 -28.09
CA ARG A 85 -5.81 5.20 -28.80
C ARG A 85 -4.30 5.30 -28.99
N THR A 86 -3.52 4.88 -28.00
CA THR A 86 -2.05 4.99 -28.02
C THR A 86 -1.41 3.96 -28.96
N GLN A 87 -1.94 2.75 -29.00
CA GLN A 87 -1.36 1.63 -29.76
C GLN A 87 -1.97 1.45 -31.16
N GLY A 88 -3.05 2.15 -31.48
CA GLY A 88 -3.72 2.05 -32.79
C GLY A 88 -4.37 0.69 -33.05
N ALA A 89 -4.53 -0.14 -32.01
CA ALA A 89 -5.15 -1.46 -32.05
C ALA A 89 -6.01 -1.65 -30.80
N GLN A 90 -7.05 -2.46 -30.88
CA GLN A 90 -7.95 -2.69 -29.75
C GLN A 90 -7.21 -3.42 -28.62
N VAL A 91 -7.07 -2.74 -27.48
CA VAL A 91 -6.49 -3.28 -26.26
C VAL A 91 -7.60 -3.50 -25.24
N TYR A 92 -7.53 -4.61 -24.51
CA TYR A 92 -8.49 -4.97 -23.48
C TYR A 92 -7.88 -4.80 -22.10
N VAL A 93 -8.73 -4.40 -21.15
CA VAL A 93 -8.34 -4.21 -19.75
C VAL A 93 -7.88 -5.54 -19.15
N ARG A 94 -6.94 -5.45 -18.22
CA ARG A 94 -6.48 -6.57 -17.39
C ARG A 94 -6.60 -6.18 -15.93
N ALA A 95 -6.91 -7.15 -15.08
CA ALA A 95 -6.73 -6.98 -13.64
C ALA A 95 -5.23 -6.74 -13.32
N ILE A 96 -4.94 -5.92 -12.33
CA ILE A 96 -3.58 -5.50 -11.97
C ILE A 96 -3.26 -5.85 -10.52
N GLY A 97 -2.04 -6.31 -10.29
CA GLY A 97 -1.50 -6.48 -8.95
C GLY A 97 -1.91 -7.75 -8.22
N PRO A 98 -1.38 -7.96 -7.00
CA PRO A 98 -1.61 -9.18 -6.23
C PRO A 98 -3.05 -9.32 -5.72
N MET A 99 -3.84 -8.24 -5.72
CA MET A 99 -5.27 -8.26 -5.40
C MET A 99 -6.16 -8.08 -6.63
N GLN A 100 -5.56 -8.12 -7.84
CA GLN A 100 -6.26 -8.22 -9.13
C GLN A 100 -7.34 -7.16 -9.35
N PHE A 101 -7.01 -5.89 -9.06
CA PHE A 101 -7.93 -4.79 -9.29
C PHE A 101 -8.18 -4.54 -10.78
N LEU A 102 -9.40 -4.18 -11.16
CA LEU A 102 -9.58 -3.47 -12.42
C LEU A 102 -9.05 -2.04 -12.30
N PRO A 103 -8.52 -1.43 -13.37
CA PRO A 103 -8.06 -0.04 -13.36
C PRO A 103 -9.09 0.97 -12.83
N SER A 104 -10.38 0.79 -13.14
CA SER A 104 -11.45 1.67 -12.64
C SER A 104 -11.75 1.50 -11.15
N THR A 105 -11.52 0.30 -10.60
CA THR A 105 -11.60 0.07 -9.16
C THR A 105 -10.39 0.66 -8.48
N TRP A 106 -9.21 0.43 -9.04
CA TRP A 106 -7.96 0.97 -8.53
C TRP A 106 -8.01 2.49 -8.46
N SER A 107 -8.48 3.18 -9.50
CA SER A 107 -8.57 4.65 -9.50
C SER A 107 -9.40 5.22 -8.35
N ARG A 108 -10.40 4.46 -7.86
CA ARG A 108 -11.27 4.85 -6.75
C ARG A 108 -10.74 4.44 -5.39
N TYR A 109 -10.06 3.32 -5.27
CA TYR A 109 -9.67 2.73 -3.98
C TYR A 109 -8.16 2.66 -3.75
N ALA A 110 -7.35 3.18 -4.67
CA ALA A 110 -5.89 3.26 -4.53
C ALA A 110 -5.52 3.85 -3.17
N SER A 111 -4.58 3.19 -2.51
CA SER A 111 -4.18 3.50 -1.14
C SER A 111 -2.69 3.26 -0.97
N ASP A 112 -2.04 4.16 -0.26
CA ASP A 112 -0.66 3.99 0.21
C ASP A 112 -0.68 3.19 1.52
N GLY A 113 -0.38 1.90 1.41
CA GLY A 113 -0.43 0.94 2.51
C GLY A 113 0.91 0.78 3.22
N ASP A 114 2.03 1.04 2.55
CA ASP A 114 3.37 0.99 3.17
C ASP A 114 3.88 2.35 3.66
N GLY A 115 3.19 3.44 3.31
CA GLY A 115 3.47 4.79 3.76
C GLY A 115 4.61 5.47 3.00
N ASP A 116 4.92 5.02 1.78
CA ASP A 116 6.01 5.59 0.97
C ASP A 116 5.59 6.82 0.15
N GLY A 117 4.32 7.22 0.23
CA GLY A 117 3.73 8.36 -0.48
C GLY A 117 3.18 8.01 -1.86
N LYS A 118 3.19 6.74 -2.28
CA LYS A 118 2.74 6.32 -3.61
C LYS A 118 1.87 5.06 -3.53
N ALA A 119 0.61 5.19 -3.94
CA ALA A 119 -0.22 4.03 -4.19
C ALA A 119 0.22 3.28 -5.48
N ASP A 120 0.78 2.09 -5.30
CA ASP A 120 1.23 1.19 -6.35
C ASP A 120 0.40 -0.11 -6.37
N PRO A 121 -0.36 -0.40 -7.44
CA PRO A 121 -1.15 -1.63 -7.52
C PRO A 121 -0.29 -2.89 -7.48
N GLN A 122 1.01 -2.78 -7.77
CA GLN A 122 1.97 -3.89 -7.72
C GLN A 122 2.63 -4.05 -6.34
N ASN A 123 2.28 -3.23 -5.35
CA ASN A 123 2.70 -3.38 -3.96
C ASN A 123 1.60 -4.08 -3.15
N VAL A 124 1.96 -5.14 -2.40
CA VAL A 124 0.98 -5.94 -1.67
C VAL A 124 0.39 -5.21 -0.46
N PHE A 125 1.11 -4.24 0.14
CA PHE A 125 0.57 -3.41 1.22
C PHE A 125 -0.53 -2.48 0.69
N ASP A 126 -0.24 -1.79 -0.40
CA ASP A 126 -1.16 -0.87 -1.07
C ASP A 126 -2.39 -1.60 -1.61
N ALA A 127 -2.17 -2.71 -2.32
CA ALA A 127 -3.24 -3.53 -2.85
C ALA A 127 -4.12 -4.11 -1.73
N SER A 128 -3.53 -4.51 -0.61
CA SER A 128 -4.30 -5.01 0.55
C SER A 128 -5.14 -3.92 1.20
N LEU A 129 -4.58 -2.72 1.37
CA LEU A 129 -5.32 -1.58 1.93
C LEU A 129 -6.45 -1.12 1.01
N ALA A 130 -6.18 -1.05 -0.30
CA ALA A 130 -7.19 -0.76 -1.31
C ALA A 130 -8.33 -1.79 -1.27
N ALA A 131 -8.00 -3.09 -1.14
CA ALA A 131 -9.00 -4.16 -1.04
C ALA A 131 -9.84 -4.02 0.23
N ALA A 132 -9.21 -3.70 1.35
CA ALA A 132 -9.89 -3.47 2.62
C ALA A 132 -10.88 -2.30 2.53
N ARG A 133 -10.46 -1.17 1.96
CA ARG A 133 -11.36 -0.02 1.72
C ARG A 133 -12.50 -0.38 0.78
N TYR A 134 -12.19 -1.15 -0.27
CA TYR A 134 -13.20 -1.53 -1.24
C TYR A 134 -14.27 -2.44 -0.64
N LEU A 135 -13.89 -3.42 0.17
CA LEU A 135 -14.83 -4.27 0.91
C LEU A 135 -15.65 -3.48 1.93
N CYS A 136 -15.04 -2.49 2.59
CA CYS A 136 -15.73 -1.61 3.56
C CYS A 136 -16.64 -0.55 2.92
N SER A 137 -16.58 -0.36 1.60
CA SER A 137 -17.38 0.66 0.92
C SER A 137 -18.90 0.39 1.05
N GLY A 138 -19.69 1.47 1.04
CA GLY A 138 -21.15 1.39 1.22
C GLY A 138 -21.60 1.25 2.68
N GLY A 139 -20.70 1.45 3.66
CA GLY A 139 -21.05 1.41 5.08
C GLY A 139 -21.30 0.00 5.62
N LEU A 140 -20.75 -1.02 4.97
CA LEU A 140 -20.94 -2.42 5.36
C LEU A 140 -20.16 -2.76 6.65
N ASN A 141 -20.77 -3.59 7.49
CA ASN A 141 -20.15 -4.24 8.65
C ASN A 141 -19.81 -5.69 8.31
N LEU A 142 -18.55 -5.96 8.03
CA LEU A 142 -18.01 -7.26 7.65
C LEU A 142 -17.87 -8.26 8.82
N ARG A 143 -18.34 -7.90 10.01
CA ARG A 143 -18.62 -8.86 11.08
C ARG A 143 -19.97 -9.56 10.88
N ASP A 144 -20.87 -8.95 10.09
CA ASP A 144 -22.12 -9.56 9.68
C ASP A 144 -21.90 -10.44 8.44
N ARG A 145 -22.29 -11.71 8.51
CA ARG A 145 -22.05 -12.69 7.44
C ARG A 145 -22.75 -12.31 6.12
N SER A 146 -23.94 -11.74 6.18
CA SER A 146 -24.69 -11.35 4.99
C SER A 146 -24.01 -10.16 4.29
N GLN A 147 -23.55 -9.18 5.06
CA GLN A 147 -22.84 -8.03 4.52
C GLN A 147 -21.45 -8.39 4.00
N THR A 148 -20.76 -9.33 4.64
CA THR A 148 -19.51 -9.91 4.11
C THR A 148 -19.74 -10.61 2.79
N MET A 149 -20.79 -11.42 2.66
CA MET A 149 -21.16 -12.04 1.39
C MET A 149 -21.43 -10.98 0.31
N SER A 150 -22.21 -9.95 0.63
CA SER A 150 -22.47 -8.84 -0.29
C SER A 150 -21.19 -8.12 -0.72
N ALA A 151 -20.25 -7.87 0.20
CA ALA A 151 -18.97 -7.23 -0.11
C ALA A 151 -18.09 -8.10 -1.04
N ILE A 152 -18.05 -9.42 -0.81
CA ILE A 152 -17.26 -10.35 -1.63
C ILE A 152 -17.90 -10.51 -3.02
N LEU A 153 -19.23 -10.63 -3.11
CA LEU A 153 -19.93 -10.66 -4.40
C LEU A 153 -19.79 -9.35 -5.16
N ARG A 154 -19.65 -8.23 -4.43
CA ARG A 154 -19.31 -6.94 -5.05
C ARG A 154 -17.89 -6.98 -5.62
N TYR A 155 -16.93 -7.61 -4.94
CA TYR A 155 -15.56 -7.82 -5.43
C TYR A 155 -15.52 -8.68 -6.69
N ASN A 156 -16.19 -9.82 -6.66
CA ASN A 156 -16.38 -10.72 -7.79
C ASN A 156 -17.74 -11.42 -7.65
N ASN A 157 -18.63 -11.21 -8.63
CA ASN A 157 -20.03 -11.64 -8.59
C ASN A 157 -20.17 -13.14 -8.90
N SER A 158 -19.61 -13.95 -8.03
CA SER A 158 -19.57 -15.41 -8.14
C SER A 158 -19.71 -16.05 -6.77
N VAL A 159 -20.72 -16.91 -6.65
CA VAL A 159 -20.98 -17.64 -5.41
C VAL A 159 -19.85 -18.64 -5.13
N ALA A 160 -19.30 -19.29 -6.16
CA ALA A 160 -18.16 -20.20 -6.01
C ALA A 160 -16.92 -19.46 -5.51
N TYR A 161 -16.64 -18.27 -6.07
CA TYR A 161 -15.58 -17.38 -5.57
C TYR A 161 -15.81 -17.00 -4.11
N ALA A 162 -17.02 -16.54 -3.77
CA ALA A 162 -17.31 -16.10 -2.42
C ALA A 162 -17.19 -17.23 -1.38
N GLN A 163 -17.63 -18.44 -1.74
CA GLN A 163 -17.46 -19.64 -0.91
C GLN A 163 -15.98 -19.99 -0.73
N ASN A 164 -15.18 -19.93 -1.79
CA ASN A 164 -13.73 -20.15 -1.71
C ASN A 164 -13.04 -19.14 -0.79
N VAL A 165 -13.32 -17.84 -0.96
CA VAL A 165 -12.77 -16.77 -0.13
C VAL A 165 -13.13 -16.97 1.34
N LEU A 166 -14.42 -17.22 1.65
CA LEU A 166 -14.87 -17.43 3.02
C LEU A 166 -14.26 -18.68 3.64
N ALA A 167 -14.10 -19.76 2.87
CA ALA A 167 -13.50 -20.99 3.35
C ALA A 167 -12.00 -20.83 3.64
N TRP A 168 -11.24 -20.15 2.78
CA TRP A 168 -9.85 -19.81 3.07
C TRP A 168 -9.72 -18.85 4.25
N ALA A 169 -10.57 -17.83 4.34
CA ALA A 169 -10.58 -16.91 5.49
C ALA A 169 -10.85 -17.65 6.81
N ALA A 170 -11.83 -18.56 6.83
CA ALA A 170 -12.09 -19.42 7.99
C ALA A 170 -10.90 -20.34 8.29
N GLY A 171 -10.26 -20.88 7.25
CA GLY A 171 -9.05 -21.69 7.40
C GLY A 171 -7.91 -20.92 8.05
N TYR A 172 -7.61 -19.70 7.58
CA TYR A 172 -6.57 -18.86 8.18
C TYR A 172 -6.88 -18.48 9.64
N ALA A 173 -8.15 -18.27 9.97
CA ALA A 173 -8.58 -17.96 11.33
C ALA A 173 -8.44 -19.17 12.29
N THR A 174 -8.58 -20.40 11.77
CA THR A 174 -8.64 -21.62 12.59
C THR A 174 -7.40 -22.52 12.47
N GLY A 175 -6.54 -22.28 11.49
CA GLY A 175 -5.43 -23.16 11.15
C GLY A 175 -5.84 -24.42 10.37
N VAL A 176 -7.06 -24.50 9.85
CA VAL A 176 -7.58 -25.68 9.12
C VAL A 176 -7.60 -25.39 7.62
N ILE A 177 -6.92 -26.23 6.83
CA ILE A 177 -6.96 -26.09 5.35
C ILE A 177 -8.35 -26.46 4.85
N PRO A 178 -9.04 -25.60 4.08
CA PRO A 178 -10.31 -25.96 3.47
C PRO A 178 -10.12 -27.06 2.43
N LEU A 179 -11.01 -28.05 2.44
CA LEU A 179 -11.06 -29.14 1.46
C LEU A 179 -12.40 -29.10 0.71
N ASN A 180 -12.45 -29.72 -0.47
CA ASN A 180 -13.67 -29.85 -1.29
C ASN A 180 -14.33 -28.50 -1.63
N LEU A 181 -13.52 -27.52 -2.02
CA LEU A 181 -14.01 -26.23 -2.48
C LEU A 181 -14.69 -26.37 -3.85
N PRO A 182 -15.75 -25.59 -4.12
CA PRO A 182 -16.34 -25.56 -5.45
C PRO A 182 -15.27 -25.15 -6.46
N PRO A 183 -15.21 -25.80 -7.64
CA PRO A 183 -14.24 -25.44 -8.66
C PRO A 183 -14.47 -24.00 -9.09
N LEU A 184 -13.38 -23.24 -9.25
CA LEU A 184 -13.43 -21.94 -9.89
C LEU A 184 -13.30 -22.17 -11.40
N THR A 185 -14.41 -22.10 -12.12
CA THR A 185 -14.41 -22.14 -13.57
C THR A 185 -14.21 -20.73 -14.12
N ALA A 186 -13.86 -20.61 -15.41
CA ALA A 186 -13.84 -19.29 -16.06
C ALA A 186 -15.21 -18.58 -15.91
N ALA A 187 -16.32 -19.34 -16.00
CA ALA A 187 -17.66 -18.81 -15.81
C ALA A 187 -17.92 -18.26 -14.40
N ASP A 188 -17.19 -18.75 -13.39
CA ASP A 188 -17.22 -18.25 -12.01
C ASP A 188 -16.35 -16.98 -11.81
N VAL A 189 -15.74 -16.46 -12.89
CA VAL A 189 -15.18 -15.10 -12.98
C VAL A 189 -16.21 -14.13 -13.62
N ALA A 190 -17.49 -14.54 -13.56
CA ALA A 190 -18.74 -14.03 -14.15
C ALA A 190 -18.99 -12.50 -14.25
N PRO A 191 -19.94 -12.07 -15.14
CA PRO A 191 -19.76 -10.97 -16.08
C PRO A 191 -20.38 -9.63 -15.68
N GLU A 192 -20.86 -9.46 -14.45
CA GLU A 192 -21.58 -8.24 -14.05
C GLU A 192 -20.76 -7.40 -13.07
N ARG A 193 -19.64 -6.86 -13.58
CA ARG A 193 -18.84 -5.85 -12.88
C ARG A 193 -19.36 -4.43 -13.10
N LYS A 194 -20.64 -4.25 -13.45
CA LYS A 194 -21.20 -2.91 -13.72
C LYS A 194 -21.15 -1.98 -12.51
N ALA A 195 -21.09 -2.52 -11.29
CA ALA A 195 -20.91 -1.72 -10.07
C ALA A 195 -19.54 -1.00 -10.01
N HIS A 196 -18.50 -1.51 -10.68
CA HIS A 196 -17.15 -0.92 -10.72
C HIS A 196 -16.87 -0.07 -11.96
N LEU A 197 -17.78 -0.11 -12.94
CA LEU A 197 -17.59 0.51 -14.26
C LEU A 197 -18.14 1.92 -14.37
N GLY A 198 -18.65 2.50 -13.28
CA GLY A 198 -19.06 3.91 -13.24
C GLY A 198 -19.89 4.34 -14.47
N GLY A 199 -21.16 3.94 -14.54
CA GLY A 199 -22.09 4.55 -15.50
C GLY A 199 -21.76 4.40 -16.99
N GLY A 200 -20.91 3.45 -17.38
CA GLY A 200 -20.65 3.15 -18.80
C GLY A 200 -19.52 3.95 -19.43
N GLU A 201 -18.77 4.73 -18.66
CA GLU A 201 -17.50 5.28 -19.13
C GLU A 201 -16.37 4.49 -18.48
N SER A 202 -15.75 3.61 -19.27
CA SER A 202 -14.49 2.94 -18.97
C SER A 202 -13.35 3.95 -18.84
N ARG A 203 -13.42 4.86 -17.87
CA ARG A 203 -12.31 5.72 -17.44
C ARG A 203 -11.43 4.88 -16.52
N GLY A 204 -10.81 3.88 -17.12
CA GLY A 204 -9.75 3.09 -16.52
C GLY A 204 -8.55 4.00 -16.32
N LEU A 205 -8.45 4.59 -15.15
CA LEU A 205 -7.28 5.36 -14.78
C LEU A 205 -6.32 4.45 -14.05
N GLY A 206 -5.38 3.91 -14.83
CA GLY A 206 -4.12 3.45 -14.28
C GLY A 206 -3.41 4.57 -13.49
N PRO A 207 -2.32 4.25 -12.77
CA PRO A 207 -1.62 5.22 -11.94
C PRO A 207 -1.22 6.47 -12.75
N GLY A 208 -1.71 7.66 -12.33
CA GLY A 208 -1.29 8.96 -12.87
C GLY A 208 -2.36 9.82 -13.57
N SER A 209 -3.65 9.48 -13.52
CA SER A 209 -4.71 10.33 -14.10
C SER A 209 -5.65 10.91 -13.04
N VAL A 210 -6.01 12.19 -13.23
CA VAL A 210 -6.66 13.08 -12.26
C VAL A 210 -8.20 13.06 -12.30
N THR A 211 -8.83 12.18 -13.07
CA THR A 211 -10.28 12.23 -13.33
C THR A 211 -11.01 10.95 -12.97
N ASP A 212 -11.24 10.69 -11.67
CA ASP A 212 -12.46 10.04 -11.15
C ASP A 212 -12.45 9.92 -9.60
N VAL A 213 -12.15 11.04 -8.91
CA VAL A 213 -12.21 11.16 -7.44
C VAL A 213 -13.66 11.09 -6.91
N ALA A 214 -14.67 11.16 -7.79
CA ALA A 214 -16.09 11.34 -7.44
C ALA A 214 -16.79 10.11 -6.81
N GLY A 215 -16.08 8.99 -6.59
CA GLY A 215 -16.63 7.80 -5.94
C GLY A 215 -16.31 7.65 -4.45
N LEU A 216 -15.38 8.45 -3.93
CA LEU A 216 -14.98 8.39 -2.52
C LEU A 216 -15.88 9.29 -1.69
N SER A 217 -16.20 8.85 -0.47
CA SER A 217 -16.81 9.74 0.52
C SER A 217 -15.89 10.97 0.67
N PRO A 218 -16.41 12.20 0.63
CA PRO A 218 -15.62 13.41 0.88
C PRO A 218 -14.86 13.39 2.22
N ASN A 219 -15.26 12.50 3.14
CA ASN A 219 -14.66 12.32 4.46
C ASN A 219 -13.83 11.04 4.58
N ASP A 220 -13.42 10.38 3.49
CA ASP A 220 -12.57 9.18 3.58
C ASP A 220 -11.17 9.56 4.10
N PRO A 221 -10.80 9.14 5.33
CA PRO A 221 -9.55 9.56 5.96
C PRO A 221 -8.31 8.96 5.31
N LEU A 222 -8.47 7.99 4.41
CA LEU A 222 -7.39 7.31 3.69
C LEU A 222 -7.32 7.69 2.21
N ALA A 223 -8.19 8.59 1.73
CA ALA A 223 -8.15 9.10 0.36
C ALA A 223 -6.94 10.02 0.12
N GLN A 224 -5.74 9.44 0.14
CA GLN A 224 -4.51 10.11 -0.27
C GLN A 224 -4.25 9.76 -1.73
N LEU A 225 -5.05 10.33 -2.64
CA LEU A 225 -4.64 10.42 -4.04
C LEU A 225 -3.76 11.67 -4.15
N PRO A 226 -2.44 11.56 -4.44
CA PRO A 226 -1.64 12.75 -4.71
C PRO A 226 -2.11 13.35 -6.04
N ILE A 227 -2.99 14.36 -5.98
CA ILE A 227 -3.29 15.21 -7.13
C ILE A 227 -2.18 16.24 -7.23
N VAL A 228 -1.04 15.85 -7.82
CA VAL A 228 -0.07 16.85 -8.30
C VAL A 228 -0.58 17.30 -9.66
N ASN A 229 -1.24 18.47 -9.71
CA ASN A 229 -1.73 19.06 -10.95
C ASN A 229 -0.54 19.69 -11.72
N PRO A 230 -0.09 19.17 -12.87
CA PRO A 230 1.06 19.75 -13.57
C PRO A 230 0.72 20.97 -14.44
N LEU A 231 -0.54 21.42 -14.48
CA LEU A 231 -1.01 22.33 -15.54
C LEU A 231 -1.43 23.74 -15.11
N THR A 232 -1.21 24.17 -13.86
CA THR A 232 -1.37 25.60 -13.51
C THR A 232 -0.41 26.01 -12.39
N PRO A 233 0.59 26.89 -12.63
CA PRO A 233 1.49 27.39 -11.60
C PRO A 233 0.83 28.30 -10.54
N ASP A 234 -0.41 28.76 -10.75
CA ASP A 234 -1.06 29.70 -9.84
C ASP A 234 -2.53 29.35 -9.64
N ARG A 235 -2.84 28.59 -8.59
CA ARG A 235 -4.04 28.70 -7.73
C ARG A 235 -4.20 27.44 -6.87
N ALA A 236 -3.82 27.57 -5.59
CA ALA A 236 -4.31 26.66 -4.57
C ALA A 236 -5.82 26.88 -4.40
N VAL A 237 -6.63 25.90 -4.80
CA VAL A 237 -8.05 25.87 -4.43
C VAL A 237 -8.12 25.21 -3.06
N ILE A 238 -8.16 26.04 -2.01
CA ILE A 238 -8.56 25.60 -0.68
C ILE A 238 -10.07 25.36 -0.77
N ALA A 239 -10.48 24.09 -0.87
CA ALA A 239 -11.87 23.73 -0.68
C ALA A 239 -12.22 24.00 0.80
N ALA A 240 -13.00 25.06 1.03
CA ALA A 240 -13.46 25.45 2.34
C ALA A 240 -14.40 24.38 2.93
N LEU A 241 -14.05 23.88 4.12
CA LEU A 241 -14.90 23.02 4.94
C LEU A 241 -16.12 23.81 5.46
N PRO A 242 -17.30 23.19 5.67
CA PRO A 242 -18.41 23.86 6.34
C PRO A 242 -18.05 24.07 7.82
N GLY A 243 -17.85 25.32 8.22
CA GLY A 243 -17.49 25.73 9.58
C GLY A 243 -16.40 26.81 9.69
N ALA A 244 -15.81 27.24 8.57
CA ALA A 244 -14.83 28.32 8.58
C ALA A 244 -15.51 29.69 8.72
N VAL A 245 -15.25 30.38 9.83
CA VAL A 245 -15.58 31.79 10.04
C VAL A 245 -14.82 32.63 8.99
N PRO A 246 -15.45 33.60 8.31
CA PRO A 246 -14.74 34.43 7.34
C PRO A 246 -13.61 35.23 8.02
N PRO A 247 -12.47 35.46 7.36
CA PRO A 247 -11.42 36.28 7.93
C PRO A 247 -11.94 37.71 8.11
N ALA A 248 -11.71 38.25 9.31
CA ALA A 248 -12.03 39.64 9.63
C ALA A 248 -11.24 40.60 8.73
N PRO A 249 -11.77 41.79 8.43
CA PRO A 249 -11.05 42.79 7.65
C PRO A 249 -9.76 43.20 8.38
N GLU A 250 -8.70 43.31 7.58
CA GLU A 250 -7.33 43.60 7.98
C GLU A 250 -7.26 44.89 8.81
N ALA A 251 -6.79 44.77 10.06
CA ALA A 251 -6.58 45.91 10.94
C ALA A 251 -5.32 46.68 10.53
N PRO A 252 -5.30 48.02 10.63
CA PRO A 252 -4.14 48.81 10.26
C PRO A 252 -2.97 48.53 11.21
N GLN A 253 -1.77 48.43 10.63
CA GLN A 253 -0.54 48.09 11.34
C GLN A 253 -0.25 49.07 12.49
N ALA A 254 -0.26 48.56 13.72
CA ALA A 254 0.29 49.23 14.89
C ALA A 254 1.77 48.82 15.09
N PRO A 255 2.63 49.70 15.61
CA PRO A 255 4.07 49.50 15.64
C PRO A 255 4.49 48.40 16.62
N CYS A 256 5.47 47.58 16.20
CA CYS A 256 6.02 46.46 16.97
C CYS A 256 6.62 46.92 18.32
N MET A 257 5.99 46.52 19.41
CA MET A 257 6.59 46.47 20.74
C MET A 257 6.34 45.07 21.29
N LEU A 258 7.35 44.18 21.22
CA LEU A 258 7.82 43.35 22.36
C LEU A 258 8.68 42.13 21.97
N PHE A 259 8.65 41.58 20.75
CA PHE A 259 9.65 40.57 20.31
C PHE A 259 9.87 40.59 18.79
N CYS A 260 10.95 41.23 18.35
CA CYS A 260 11.48 41.09 16.99
C CYS A 260 12.77 40.28 17.06
N ALA A 261 12.80 39.09 16.46
CA ALA A 261 14.07 38.41 16.20
C ALA A 261 14.87 39.25 15.19
N PRO A 262 16.14 39.59 15.45
CA PRO A 262 16.95 40.28 14.45
C PRO A 262 17.17 39.37 13.23
N PRO A 263 17.24 39.94 12.02
CA PRO A 263 17.58 39.17 10.82
C PRO A 263 18.98 38.55 10.99
N PRO A 264 19.23 37.35 10.42
CA PRO A 264 20.53 36.70 10.53
C PRO A 264 21.62 37.56 9.88
N PRO A 265 22.84 37.59 10.45
CA PRO A 265 23.95 38.32 9.85
C PRO A 265 24.34 37.72 8.49
N PRO A 266 24.87 38.54 7.57
CA PRO A 266 25.34 38.06 6.28
C PRO A 266 26.47 37.03 6.47
N ALA A 267 26.43 35.95 5.68
CA ALA A 267 27.43 34.89 5.71
C ALA A 267 28.83 35.43 5.38
N GLU A 268 29.82 35.09 6.21
CA GLU A 268 31.22 35.45 5.96
C GLU A 268 31.78 34.70 4.74
N PRO A 269 32.64 35.33 3.93
CA PRO A 269 33.30 34.65 2.82
C PRO A 269 34.27 33.57 3.33
N PHE A 270 34.15 32.38 2.76
CA PHE A 270 34.96 31.21 3.08
C PHE A 270 36.47 31.50 2.90
N ASN A 271 37.25 31.42 3.98
CA ASN A 271 38.71 31.49 3.93
C ASN A 271 39.32 30.07 4.01
N PRO A 272 39.89 29.54 2.91
CA PRO A 272 40.45 28.19 2.87
C PRO A 272 41.73 28.00 3.70
N PHE A 273 42.27 29.05 4.34
CA PHE A 273 43.50 29.00 5.14
C PHE A 273 43.30 29.21 6.64
N ALA A 274 42.05 29.17 7.14
CA ALA A 274 41.80 29.23 8.58
C ALA A 274 42.29 27.93 9.27
N PRO A 275 42.99 28.03 10.42
CA PRO A 275 43.41 26.86 11.19
C PRO A 275 42.18 26.09 11.68
N GLN A 276 42.19 24.76 11.54
CA GLN A 276 41.06 23.93 11.95
C GLN A 276 40.87 24.00 13.49
N PRO A 277 39.62 24.07 13.97
CA PRO A 277 39.35 24.02 15.40
C PRO A 277 39.81 22.67 15.98
N PRO A 278 40.23 22.65 17.26
CA PRO A 278 40.68 21.43 17.91
C PRO A 278 39.55 20.38 17.95
N ALA A 279 39.92 19.11 17.76
CA ALA A 279 38.98 18.00 17.80
C ALA A 279 38.26 17.94 19.16
N GLU A 280 36.94 17.85 19.12
CA GLU A 280 36.12 17.71 20.32
C GLU A 280 36.43 16.38 21.05
N PRO A 281 36.41 16.36 22.39
CA PRO A 281 36.59 15.13 23.16
C PRO A 281 35.43 14.15 22.91
N PHE A 282 35.78 12.88 22.77
CA PHE A 282 34.86 11.77 22.47
C PHE A 282 33.68 11.71 23.46
N ASN A 283 32.46 11.84 22.93
CA ASN A 283 31.22 11.68 23.69
C ASN A 283 30.57 10.32 23.35
N PRO A 284 30.56 9.35 24.28
CA PRO A 284 29.98 8.02 24.05
C PRO A 284 28.44 7.97 23.99
N PHE A 285 27.76 9.11 24.14
CA PHE A 285 26.30 9.21 24.15
C PHE A 285 25.72 10.05 22.99
N ALA A 286 26.52 10.38 21.97
CA ALA A 286 25.98 11.00 20.76
C ALA A 286 25.09 10.00 20.00
N PRO A 287 23.89 10.41 19.52
CA PRO A 287 23.07 9.55 18.67
C PRO A 287 23.85 9.18 17.41
N ASN A 288 23.84 7.89 17.05
CA ASN A 288 24.54 7.36 15.87
C ASN A 288 24.35 8.29 14.67
N GLN A 289 25.45 8.85 14.17
CA GLN A 289 25.46 9.62 12.94
C GLN A 289 24.88 8.75 11.82
N ALA A 290 24.05 9.37 10.97
CA ALA A 290 23.47 8.73 9.80
C ALA A 290 24.59 8.09 8.96
N PRO A 291 24.36 6.89 8.38
CA PRO A 291 25.35 6.27 7.50
C PRO A 291 25.67 7.20 6.34
N GLN A 292 26.97 7.45 6.15
CA GLN A 292 27.48 8.24 5.03
C GLN A 292 27.01 7.62 3.70
N PRO A 293 26.65 8.41 2.68
CA PRO A 293 26.30 7.89 1.37
C PRO A 293 27.47 7.09 0.79
N PHE A 294 27.16 5.90 0.25
CA PHE A 294 28.14 5.01 -0.37
C PHE A 294 28.90 5.73 -1.48
N ASN A 295 30.23 5.84 -1.35
CA ASN A 295 31.10 6.33 -2.41
C ASN A 295 31.66 5.13 -3.20
N PRO A 296 31.19 4.87 -4.44
CA PRO A 296 31.61 3.74 -5.25
C PRO A 296 33.08 3.79 -5.70
N PHE A 297 33.79 4.89 -5.42
CA PHE A 297 35.21 5.07 -5.77
C PHE A 297 36.16 5.02 -4.56
N ALA A 298 35.67 4.66 -3.37
CA ALA A 298 36.53 4.48 -2.20
C ALA A 298 37.42 3.24 -2.38
N PRO A 299 38.74 3.33 -2.08
CA PRO A 299 39.61 2.16 -2.07
C PRO A 299 39.11 1.14 -1.03
N PRO A 300 39.28 -0.17 -1.28
CA PRO A 300 38.81 -1.20 -0.35
C PRO A 300 39.50 -1.06 1.02
N PRO A 301 38.79 -1.34 2.13
CA PRO A 301 39.39 -1.29 3.45
C PRO A 301 40.51 -2.33 3.57
N PRO A 302 41.54 -2.07 4.39
CA PRO A 302 42.62 -3.02 4.61
C PRO A 302 42.07 -4.31 5.25
N PRO A 303 42.73 -5.46 5.02
CA PRO A 303 42.33 -6.73 5.62
C PRO A 303 42.32 -6.62 7.15
N VAL A 304 41.22 -7.05 7.77
CA VAL A 304 41.11 -7.13 9.22
C VAL A 304 41.97 -8.29 9.70
N GLU A 305 43.00 -8.00 10.50
CA GLU A 305 43.76 -9.03 11.20
C GLU A 305 42.85 -9.67 12.25
N LEU A 306 42.43 -10.91 11.99
CA LEU A 306 41.68 -11.70 12.96
C LEU A 306 42.63 -12.06 14.11
N GLY A 307 42.37 -11.49 15.29
CA GLY A 307 43.05 -11.87 16.52
C GLY A 307 42.92 -13.38 16.81
N PRO A 308 43.81 -13.95 17.63
CA PRO A 308 43.86 -15.39 17.88
C PRO A 308 42.55 -15.90 18.47
N ALA A 309 42.12 -17.08 17.99
CA ALA A 309 40.89 -17.73 18.42
C ALA A 309 40.89 -17.98 19.95
N PRO A 310 39.74 -17.81 20.63
CA PRO A 310 39.63 -18.09 22.05
C PRO A 310 39.90 -19.59 22.32
N GLY A 311 40.71 -19.85 23.35
CA GLY A 311 41.05 -21.20 23.78
C GLY A 311 39.85 -21.97 24.36
N PRO A 312 39.96 -23.31 24.47
CA PRO A 312 38.87 -24.16 24.91
C PRO A 312 38.46 -23.88 26.37
N ALA A 313 37.15 -23.95 26.63
CA ALA A 313 36.57 -23.73 27.95
C ALA A 313 37.02 -24.82 28.96
N PRO A 314 37.23 -24.46 30.24
CA PRO A 314 37.61 -25.43 31.26
C PRO A 314 36.48 -26.43 31.57
N ALA A 315 36.87 -27.68 31.82
CA ALA A 315 35.96 -28.77 32.14
C ALA A 315 35.24 -28.55 33.50
N PRO A 316 34.00 -29.05 33.66
CA PRO A 316 33.24 -28.90 34.89
C PRO A 316 33.90 -29.65 36.06
N ALA A 317 33.94 -29.00 37.23
CA ALA A 317 34.50 -29.55 38.46
C ALA A 317 33.65 -30.74 38.98
N ALA A 318 34.31 -31.82 39.38
CA ALA A 318 33.68 -32.97 40.02
C ALA A 318 33.06 -32.60 41.38
N PRO A 319 31.94 -33.23 41.78
CA PRO A 319 31.32 -32.99 43.08
C PRO A 319 32.23 -33.47 44.22
N ARG A 320 32.30 -32.67 45.29
CA ARG A 320 33.08 -32.97 46.50
C ARG A 320 32.41 -34.10 47.32
N PRO A 321 33.20 -34.90 48.07
CA PRO A 321 32.73 -36.05 48.83
C PRO A 321 31.82 -35.67 50.01
#